data_AF-A0A1I5KZL5-F1
#
_entry.id   AF-A0A1I5KZL5-F1
#
_cell.length_a   1.000
_cell.length_b   1.000
_cell.length_c   1.000
_cell.angle_alpha   90.00
_cell.angle_beta   90.00
_cell.angle_gamma   90.00
#
_symmetry.space_group_name_H-M   'P 1'
#
loop_
_entity.id
_entity.type
_entity.pdbx_description
1 polymer ?
#
loop_
_entity_poly.entity_id
_entity_poly.type
_entity_poly.pdbx_seq_one_letter_code
_entity_poly.pdbx_strand_id
1 'polypeptide(L)'
;MNLVRPELRAALWRWRETLSGGAAVLLGLWWVFVTGGLLFWIGLVVAAGGAALAAAGVQRARFRHGGEGPGVVQVIEGQLGYFGPRTGGAVSVDEIEGVEVIDRHWRIYRADQPPLDIPLDAKGNEALFDVLTALPGVSTEDVLRAARNRTGTSRTLWRKERLRLH
;
A
#
# COMPACT_ATOMS: atom_id res chain seq x y z
N MET A 1 -5.56 -34.65 9.98
CA MET A 1 -5.09 -34.29 8.61
C MET A 1 -6.12 -33.37 8.00
N ASN A 2 -5.87 -32.06 7.97
CA ASN A 2 -6.83 -31.09 7.43
C ASN A 2 -6.35 -30.66 6.04
N LEU A 3 -7.08 -31.06 4.99
CA LEU A 3 -6.71 -30.87 3.57
C LEU A 3 -7.06 -29.47 3.05
N VAL A 4 -6.96 -28.44 3.88
CA VAL A 4 -7.14 -27.04 3.46
C VAL A 4 -5.87 -26.30 3.82
N ARG A 5 -5.06 -25.95 2.81
CA ARG A 5 -3.89 -25.08 3.00
C ARG A 5 -4.35 -23.80 3.73
N PRO A 6 -3.64 -23.37 4.79
CA PRO A 6 -4.00 -22.16 5.54
C PRO A 6 -4.09 -20.93 4.62
N GLU A 7 -3.34 -20.91 3.52
CA GLU A 7 -3.41 -19.89 2.46
C GLU A 7 -4.80 -19.80 1.79
N LEU A 8 -5.44 -20.95 1.51
CA LEU A 8 -6.79 -21.02 0.92
C LEU A 8 -7.85 -20.53 1.90
N ARG A 9 -7.67 -20.84 3.18
CA ARG A 9 -8.59 -20.38 4.25
C ARG A 9 -8.47 -18.86 4.47
N ALA A 10 -7.25 -18.33 4.44
CA ALA A 10 -7.01 -16.89 4.50
C ALA A 10 -7.58 -16.17 3.26
N ALA A 11 -7.46 -16.77 2.07
CA ALA A 11 -8.07 -16.25 0.85
C ALA A 11 -9.62 -16.29 0.92
N LEU A 12 -10.23 -17.37 1.41
CA LEU A 12 -11.69 -17.47 1.58
C LEU A 12 -12.23 -16.46 2.59
N TRP A 13 -11.55 -16.28 3.73
CA TRP A 13 -11.90 -15.23 4.69
C TRP A 13 -11.72 -13.83 4.11
N ARG A 14 -10.71 -13.64 3.26
CA ARG A 14 -10.42 -12.39 2.55
C ARG A 14 -11.48 -12.01 1.52
N TRP A 15 -12.20 -12.98 0.95
CA TRP A 15 -13.22 -12.77 -0.08
C TRP A 15 -14.65 -13.03 0.40
N ARG A 16 -14.84 -13.27 1.70
CA ARG A 16 -16.15 -13.64 2.27
C ARG A 16 -17.23 -12.62 1.95
N GLU A 17 -16.93 -11.33 2.10
CA GLU A 17 -17.88 -10.23 1.84
C GLU A 17 -18.28 -10.17 0.35
N THR A 18 -17.33 -10.36 -0.55
CA THR A 18 -17.57 -10.42 -2.00
C THR A 18 -18.37 -11.66 -2.41
N LEU A 19 -18.09 -12.82 -1.80
CA LEU A 19 -18.82 -14.07 -2.03
C LEU A 19 -20.25 -14.00 -1.50
N SER A 20 -20.45 -13.43 -0.31
CA SER A 20 -21.78 -13.20 0.26
C SER A 20 -22.59 -12.19 -0.57
N GLY A 21 -21.97 -11.09 -1.01
CA GLY A 21 -22.60 -10.11 -1.90
C GLY A 21 -22.98 -10.71 -3.26
N GLY A 22 -22.09 -11.48 -3.88
CA GLY A 22 -22.37 -12.17 -5.15
C GLY A 22 -23.48 -13.22 -5.03
N ALA A 23 -23.50 -13.99 -3.94
CA ALA A 23 -24.57 -14.94 -3.66
C ALA A 23 -25.93 -14.24 -3.47
N ALA A 24 -25.96 -13.10 -2.77
CA ALA A 24 -27.17 -12.31 -2.59
C ALA A 24 -27.67 -11.71 -3.92
N VAL A 25 -26.77 -11.24 -4.79
CA VAL A 25 -27.11 -10.74 -6.13
C VAL A 25 -27.71 -11.85 -7.01
N LEU A 26 -27.09 -13.04 -7.02
CA LEU A 26 -27.61 -14.20 -7.76
C LEU A 26 -28.99 -14.65 -7.26
N LEU A 27 -29.20 -14.66 -5.94
CA LEU A 27 -30.51 -14.95 -5.34
C LEU A 27 -31.57 -13.90 -5.69
N GLY A 28 -31.22 -12.61 -5.64
CA GLY A 28 -32.12 -11.52 -6.02
C GLY A 28 -32.52 -11.57 -7.49
N LEU A 29 -31.56 -11.80 -8.39
CA LEU A 29 -31.80 -12.00 -9.83
C LEU A 29 -32.67 -13.24 -10.09
N TRP A 30 -32.42 -14.35 -9.38
CA TRP A 30 -33.22 -15.56 -9.52
C TRP A 30 -34.70 -15.32 -9.17
N TRP A 31 -34.98 -14.60 -8.08
CA TRP A 31 -36.36 -14.25 -7.71
C TRP A 31 -37.03 -13.29 -8.71
N VAL A 32 -36.28 -12.34 -9.28
CA VAL A 32 -36.78 -11.43 -10.32
C VAL A 32 -37.19 -12.18 -11.60
N PHE A 33 -36.46 -13.22 -11.99
CA PHE A 33 -36.76 -13.99 -13.21
C PHE A 33 -37.79 -15.11 -13.02
N VAL A 34 -37.94 -15.67 -11.81
CA VAL A 34 -38.84 -16.80 -11.54
C VAL A 34 -40.23 -16.36 -11.05
N THR A 35 -40.38 -15.16 -10.51
CA THR A 35 -41.66 -14.70 -9.91
C THR A 35 -42.10 -13.34 -10.43
N GLY A 36 -43.39 -13.20 -10.75
CA GLY A 36 -44.04 -11.91 -10.99
C GLY A 36 -44.77 -11.39 -9.74
N GLY A 37 -44.89 -10.07 -9.59
CA GLY A 37 -45.62 -9.42 -8.48
C GLY A 37 -44.73 -8.88 -7.37
N LEU A 38 -45.17 -8.93 -6.11
CA LEU A 38 -44.48 -8.30 -4.95
C LEU A 38 -43.04 -8.81 -4.74
N LEU A 39 -42.77 -10.08 -5.07
CA LEU A 39 -41.43 -10.67 -4.99
C LEU A 39 -40.42 -10.02 -5.96
N PHE A 40 -40.88 -9.41 -7.06
CA PHE A 40 -40.03 -8.65 -7.97
C PHE A 40 -39.38 -7.44 -7.28
N TRP A 41 -40.19 -6.67 -6.53
CA TRP A 41 -39.71 -5.49 -5.80
C TRP A 41 -38.75 -5.87 -4.67
N ILE A 42 -39.05 -6.96 -3.96
CA ILE A 42 -38.17 -7.49 -2.91
C ILE A 42 -36.84 -7.96 -3.52
N GLY A 43 -36.89 -8.68 -4.65
CA GLY A 43 -35.70 -9.11 -5.39
C GLY A 43 -34.82 -7.94 -5.85
N LEU A 44 -35.43 -6.84 -6.30
CA LEU A 44 -34.72 -5.61 -6.68
C LEU A 44 -33.96 -4.99 -5.48
N VAL A 45 -34.60 -4.89 -4.31
CA VAL A 45 -33.97 -4.35 -3.09
C VAL A 45 -32.81 -5.23 -2.63
N VAL A 46 -32.99 -6.56 -2.66
CA VAL A 46 -31.93 -7.52 -2.28
C VAL A 46 -30.77 -7.46 -3.27
N ALA A 47 -31.04 -7.38 -4.59
CA ALA A 47 -30.01 -7.25 -5.60
C ALA A 47 -29.23 -5.94 -5.46
N ALA A 48 -29.91 -4.82 -5.22
CA ALA A 48 -29.26 -3.53 -4.97
C ALA A 48 -28.39 -3.56 -3.69
N GLY A 49 -28.88 -4.16 -2.61
CA GLY A 49 -28.12 -4.34 -1.37
C GLY A 49 -26.88 -5.24 -1.57
N GLY A 50 -27.04 -6.34 -2.30
CA GLY A 50 -25.93 -7.23 -2.66
C GLY A 50 -24.87 -6.54 -3.52
N ALA A 51 -25.30 -5.73 -4.50
CA ALA A 51 -24.40 -4.93 -5.33
C ALA A 51 -23.64 -3.89 -4.51
N ALA A 52 -24.30 -3.21 -3.57
CA ALA A 52 -23.65 -2.25 -2.68
C ALA A 52 -22.60 -2.93 -1.78
N LEU A 53 -22.91 -4.10 -1.22
CA LEU A 53 -21.97 -4.90 -0.43
C LEU A 53 -20.78 -5.39 -1.27
N ALA A 54 -21.04 -5.85 -2.50
CA ALA A 54 -19.98 -6.25 -3.42
C ALA A 54 -19.09 -5.07 -3.81
N ALA A 55 -19.67 -3.90 -4.09
CA ALA A 55 -18.93 -2.68 -4.38
C ALA A 55 -18.08 -2.24 -3.18
N ALA A 56 -18.62 -2.29 -1.96
CA ALA A 56 -17.88 -2.01 -0.74
C ALA A 56 -16.73 -3.02 -0.54
N GLY A 57 -16.97 -4.31 -0.78
CA GLY A 57 -15.94 -5.35 -0.72
C GLY A 57 -14.82 -5.13 -1.76
N VAL A 58 -15.17 -4.74 -2.99
CA VAL A 58 -14.22 -4.39 -4.06
C VAL A 58 -13.43 -3.13 -3.72
N GLN A 59 -14.09 -2.10 -3.18
CA GLN A 59 -13.43 -0.89 -2.69
C GLN A 59 -12.44 -1.24 -1.57
N ARG A 60 -12.85 -2.03 -0.59
CA ARG A 60 -12.02 -2.44 0.55
C ARG A 60 -10.85 -3.34 0.13
N ALA A 61 -11.06 -4.19 -0.87
CA ALA A 61 -9.99 -4.97 -1.49
C ALA A 61 -9.02 -4.07 -2.27
N ARG A 62 -9.50 -3.07 -3.02
CA ARG A 62 -8.65 -2.11 -3.76
C ARG A 62 -7.84 -1.20 -2.82
N PHE A 63 -8.41 -0.73 -1.72
CA PHE A 63 -7.69 0.06 -0.71
C PHE A 63 -6.60 -0.75 0.01
N ARG A 64 -6.63 -2.09 -0.05
CA ARG A 64 -5.58 -2.94 0.51
C ARG A 64 -4.44 -3.25 -0.48
N HIS A 65 -4.51 -2.77 -1.73
CA HIS A 65 -3.43 -2.91 -2.73
C HIS A 65 -2.50 -1.68 -2.83
N GLY A 66 -2.84 -0.55 -2.20
CA GLY A 66 -1.90 0.55 -1.97
C GLY A 66 -1.28 0.39 -0.59
N GLY A 67 -0.11 -0.25 -0.47
CA GLY A 67 0.54 -0.51 0.82
C GLY A 67 0.69 -1.98 1.21
N GLU A 68 0.96 -2.89 0.27
CA GLU A 68 1.28 -4.30 0.58
C GLU A 68 2.74 -4.51 1.04
N GLY A 69 3.58 -3.48 0.99
CA GLY A 69 4.91 -3.50 1.57
C GLY A 69 4.85 -3.59 3.10
N PRO A 70 5.74 -4.36 3.75
CA PRO A 70 5.74 -4.45 5.21
C PRO A 70 6.05 -3.09 5.84
N GLY A 71 5.25 -2.72 6.84
CA GLY A 71 5.49 -1.52 7.66
C GLY A 71 4.74 -0.27 7.21
N VAL A 72 4.87 0.78 8.02
CA VAL A 72 4.20 2.07 7.83
C VAL A 72 5.24 3.18 7.90
N VAL A 73 5.16 4.10 6.94
CA VAL A 73 5.92 5.35 6.94
C VAL A 73 5.03 6.47 7.46
N GLN A 74 5.59 7.29 8.35
CA GLN A 74 4.91 8.45 8.91
C GLN A 74 5.86 9.65 8.90
N VAL A 75 5.35 10.82 8.55
CA VAL A 75 6.09 12.08 8.63
C VAL A 75 5.34 13.01 9.57
N ILE A 76 5.99 13.43 10.65
CA ILE A 76 5.43 14.37 11.64
C ILE A 76 6.50 15.42 11.92
N GLU A 77 6.18 16.71 11.72
CA GLU A 77 7.08 17.83 12.07
C GLU A 77 8.50 17.70 11.48
N GLY A 78 8.62 17.26 10.23
CA GLY A 78 9.91 17.07 9.57
C GLY A 78 10.70 15.85 10.08
N GLN A 79 10.07 14.97 10.86
CA GLN A 79 10.63 13.69 11.26
C GLN A 79 10.00 12.56 10.43
N LEU A 80 10.83 11.82 9.71
CA LEU A 80 10.47 10.64 8.96
C LEU A 80 10.63 9.39 9.83
N GLY A 81 9.53 8.73 10.16
CA GLY A 81 9.48 7.45 10.86
C GLY A 81 9.11 6.30 9.93
N TYR A 82 9.80 5.17 10.06
CA TYR A 82 9.40 3.91 9.45
C TYR A 82 9.27 2.83 10.53
N PHE A 83 8.10 2.18 10.55
CA PHE A 83 7.73 1.15 11.50
C PHE A 83 7.50 -0.17 10.75
N GLY A 84 8.57 -0.93 10.54
CA GLY A 84 8.53 -2.24 9.91
C GLY A 84 8.47 -3.39 10.93
N PRO A 85 8.14 -4.62 10.48
CA PRO A 85 7.97 -5.79 11.36
C PRO A 85 9.27 -6.37 11.90
N ARG A 86 10.42 -6.06 11.28
CA ARG A 86 11.76 -6.54 11.70
C ARG A 86 12.74 -5.41 11.95
N THR A 87 12.55 -4.29 11.26
CA THR A 87 13.39 -3.10 11.31
C THR A 87 12.51 -1.88 11.36
N GLY A 88 13.01 -0.82 11.95
CA GLY A 88 12.31 0.46 12.05
C GLY A 88 13.24 1.52 12.61
N GLY A 89 12.81 2.76 12.52
CA GLY A 89 13.57 3.90 13.00
C GLY A 89 12.93 5.20 12.59
N ALA A 90 13.35 6.27 13.26
CA ALA A 90 13.00 7.62 12.89
C ALA A 90 14.26 8.40 12.52
N VAL A 91 14.10 9.39 11.66
CA VAL A 91 15.16 10.29 11.22
C VAL A 91 14.58 11.67 11.01
N SER A 92 15.27 12.70 11.47
CA SER A 92 14.93 14.07 11.08
C SER A 92 15.28 14.26 9.60
N VAL A 93 14.41 14.90 8.82
CA VAL A 93 14.65 15.16 7.40
C VAL A 93 15.97 15.94 7.21
N ASP A 94 16.31 16.82 8.14
CA ASP A 94 17.55 17.61 8.11
C ASP A 94 18.82 16.77 8.36
N GLU A 95 18.67 15.62 9.02
CA GLU A 95 19.75 14.67 9.33
C GLU A 95 19.97 13.62 8.23
N ILE A 96 19.14 13.62 7.19
CA ILE A 96 19.32 12.74 6.04
C ILE A 96 20.63 13.14 5.33
N GLU A 97 21.55 12.19 5.21
CA GLU A 97 22.84 12.39 4.53
C GLU A 97 22.82 11.88 3.09
N GLY A 98 21.90 10.98 2.75
CA GLY A 98 21.79 10.40 1.42
C GLY A 98 20.58 9.51 1.26
N VAL A 99 20.15 9.35 0.01
CA VAL A 99 19.02 8.50 -0.35
C VAL A 99 19.41 7.68 -1.57
N GLU A 100 19.20 6.37 -1.47
CA GLU A 100 19.46 5.41 -2.53
C GLU A 100 18.25 4.49 -2.71
N VAL A 101 18.09 3.93 -3.91
CA VAL A 101 17.11 2.87 -4.18
C VAL A 101 17.86 1.59 -4.50
N ILE A 102 17.63 0.54 -3.70
CA ILE A 102 18.29 -0.76 -3.81
C ILE A 102 17.24 -1.86 -3.60
N ASP A 103 17.15 -2.84 -4.50
CA ASP A 103 16.25 -4.01 -4.36
C ASP A 103 14.82 -3.67 -3.92
N ARG A 104 14.24 -2.63 -4.52
CA ARG A 104 12.91 -2.11 -4.20
C ARG A 104 12.74 -1.60 -2.76
N HIS A 105 13.81 -1.10 -2.17
CA HIS A 105 13.79 -0.35 -0.92
C HIS A 105 14.41 1.03 -1.14
N TRP A 106 13.80 2.04 -0.52
CA TRP A 106 14.48 3.29 -0.22
C TRP A 106 15.46 3.04 0.92
N ARG A 107 16.73 3.33 0.70
CA ARG A 107 17.77 3.31 1.72
C ARG A 107 18.13 4.74 2.07
N ILE A 108 17.85 5.12 3.32
CA ILE A 108 18.07 6.47 3.83
C ILE A 108 19.28 6.44 4.76
N TYR A 109 20.34 7.16 4.38
CA TYR A 109 21.56 7.31 5.15
C TYR A 109 21.41 8.45 6.15
N ARG A 110 21.98 8.25 7.34
CA ARG A 110 21.82 9.12 8.51
C ARG A 110 23.17 9.25 9.19
N ALA A 111 23.41 10.39 9.83
CA ALA A 111 24.62 10.58 10.62
C ALA A 111 24.67 9.55 11.76
N ASP A 112 25.81 8.86 11.88
CA ASP A 112 26.16 7.97 13.00
C ASP A 112 25.16 6.83 13.31
N GLN A 113 24.30 6.49 12.36
CA GLN A 113 23.31 5.42 12.49
C GLN A 113 23.28 4.51 11.27
N PRO A 114 22.91 3.22 11.44
CA PRO A 114 22.66 2.34 10.31
C PRO A 114 21.60 2.93 9.36
N PRO A 115 21.72 2.69 8.05
CA PRO A 115 20.74 3.14 7.08
C PRO A 115 19.34 2.60 7.39
N LEU A 116 18.33 3.42 7.13
CA LEU A 116 16.92 3.03 7.26
C LEU A 116 16.43 2.50 5.92
N ASP A 117 16.10 1.21 5.88
CA ASP A 117 15.57 0.55 4.69
C ASP A 117 14.03 0.50 4.73
N ILE A 118 13.40 1.18 3.77
CA ILE A 118 11.94 1.34 3.67
C ILE A 118 11.49 0.73 2.33
N PRO A 119 10.57 -0.26 2.31
CA PRO A 119 10.02 -0.80 1.07
C PRO A 119 9.38 0.28 0.20
N LEU A 120 9.58 0.22 -1.13
CA LEU A 120 8.97 1.14 -2.10
C LEU A 120 7.43 1.13 -2.07
N ASP A 121 6.83 0.08 -1.53
CA ASP A 121 5.39 -0.15 -1.42
C ASP A 121 4.89 -0.16 0.03
N ALA A 122 5.68 0.37 0.98
CA ALA A 122 5.25 0.58 2.35
C ALA A 122 4.03 1.51 2.41
N LYS A 123 3.17 1.32 3.42
CA LYS A 123 2.01 2.20 3.60
C LYS A 123 2.47 3.61 4.00
N GLY A 124 1.91 4.66 3.37
CA GLY A 124 2.29 6.05 3.65
C GLY A 124 3.52 6.52 2.88
N ASN A 125 3.92 5.78 1.83
CA ASN A 125 5.03 6.15 0.96
C ASN A 125 4.80 7.47 0.20
N GLU A 126 3.54 7.94 0.12
CA GLU A 126 3.22 9.27 -0.40
C GLU A 126 3.91 10.37 0.43
N ALA A 127 3.88 10.26 1.77
CA ALA A 127 4.55 11.23 2.64
C ALA A 127 6.08 11.18 2.52
N LEU A 128 6.64 9.99 2.28
CA LEU A 128 8.07 9.85 1.99
C LEU A 128 8.43 10.52 0.67
N PHE A 129 7.60 10.34 -0.37
CA PHE A 129 7.82 10.96 -1.66
C PHE A 129 7.90 12.49 -1.52
N ASP A 130 6.96 13.10 -0.79
CA ASP A 130 6.96 14.55 -0.55
C ASP A 130 8.25 15.02 0.13
N VAL A 131 8.70 14.30 1.16
CA VAL A 131 9.99 14.55 1.84
C VAL A 131 11.17 14.47 0.86
N LEU A 132 11.22 13.44 0.03
CA LEU A 132 12.32 13.25 -0.93
C LEU A 132 12.34 14.35 -1.99
N THR A 133 11.18 14.82 -2.45
CA THR A 133 11.09 15.93 -3.40
C THR A 133 11.38 17.30 -2.78
N ALA A 134 11.28 17.43 -1.45
CA ALA A 134 11.66 18.64 -0.74
C ALA A 134 13.19 18.76 -0.54
N LEU A 135 13.95 17.68 -0.77
CA LEU A 135 15.42 17.71 -0.66
C LEU A 135 16.05 18.58 -1.77
N PRO A 136 17.08 19.37 -1.46
CA PRO A 136 17.69 20.28 -2.42
C PRO A 136 18.36 19.51 -3.56
N GLY A 137 18.02 19.85 -4.80
CA GLY A 137 18.59 19.23 -6.00
C GLY A 137 17.94 17.92 -6.43
N VAL A 138 16.87 17.46 -5.77
CA VAL A 138 16.10 16.28 -6.20
C VAL A 138 14.97 16.69 -7.12
N SER A 139 14.90 16.11 -8.32
CA SER A 139 13.77 16.30 -9.23
C SER A 139 12.66 15.29 -8.96
N THR A 140 11.39 15.72 -9.01
CA THR A 140 10.22 14.85 -8.89
C THR A 140 10.26 13.68 -9.88
N GLU A 141 10.73 13.95 -11.10
CA GLU A 141 10.87 12.93 -12.15
C GLU A 141 11.88 11.85 -11.78
N ASP A 142 13.00 12.23 -11.17
CA ASP A 142 14.02 11.29 -10.71
C ASP A 142 13.51 10.40 -9.58
N VAL A 143 12.75 10.96 -8.63
CA VAL A 143 12.11 10.16 -7.57
C VAL A 143 11.13 9.15 -8.16
N LEU A 144 10.27 9.58 -9.10
CA LEU A 144 9.33 8.67 -9.78
C LEU A 144 10.03 7.61 -10.63
N ARG A 145 11.17 7.95 -11.23
CA ARG A 145 11.98 7.00 -12.01
C ARG A 145 12.66 5.99 -11.10
N ALA A 146 13.16 6.43 -9.95
CA ALA A 146 13.75 5.57 -8.93
C ALA A 146 12.71 4.65 -8.29
N ALA A 147 11.51 5.14 -7.99
CA ALA A 147 10.41 4.34 -7.45
C ALA A 147 9.91 3.25 -8.42
N ARG A 148 10.05 3.48 -9.73
CA ARG A 148 9.73 2.49 -10.78
C ARG A 148 10.88 1.54 -11.08
N ASN A 149 12.02 1.68 -10.42
CA ASN A 149 13.18 0.86 -10.70
C ASN A 149 12.90 -0.61 -10.32
N ARG A 150 12.87 -1.48 -11.34
CA ARG A 150 12.64 -2.92 -11.19
C ARG A 150 13.92 -3.75 -11.31
N THR A 151 15.06 -3.15 -11.66
CA THR A 151 16.23 -3.89 -12.15
C THR A 151 17.20 -4.34 -11.05
N GLY A 152 16.86 -4.21 -9.77
CA GLY A 152 17.73 -4.59 -8.64
C GLY A 152 19.05 -3.80 -8.55
N THR A 153 19.27 -2.85 -9.45
CA THR A 153 20.50 -2.05 -9.49
C THR A 153 20.39 -0.92 -8.48
N SER A 154 21.41 -0.78 -7.63
CA SER A 154 21.53 0.39 -6.74
C SER A 154 21.59 1.67 -7.55
N ARG A 155 20.74 2.63 -7.20
CA ARG A 155 20.77 3.98 -7.77
C ARG A 155 20.76 5.01 -6.65
N THR A 156 21.79 5.85 -6.61
CA THR A 156 21.81 7.02 -5.73
C THR A 156 20.88 8.10 -6.26
N LEU A 157 19.91 8.52 -5.44
CA LEU A 157 18.96 9.58 -5.74
C LEU A 157 19.52 10.93 -5.28
N TRP A 158 20.09 10.96 -4.08
CA TRP A 158 20.54 12.19 -3.46
C TRP A 158 21.66 11.91 -2.44
N ARG A 159 22.52 12.90 -2.25
CA ARG A 159 23.54 12.90 -1.20
C ARG A 159 23.76 14.33 -0.73
N LYS A 160 23.80 14.55 0.58
CA LYS A 160 24.13 15.85 1.17
C LYS A 160 25.53 16.24 0.75
N GLU A 161 25.68 17.42 0.16
CA GLU A 161 27.00 17.98 -0.13
C GLU A 161 27.72 18.21 1.20
N ARG A 162 28.64 17.29 1.55
CA ARG A 162 29.59 17.60 2.63
C ARG A 162 30.58 18.60 2.05
N LEU A 163 30.54 19.83 2.56
CA LEU A 163 31.62 20.80 2.43
C LEU A 163 32.92 20.09 2.82
N ARG A 164 33.73 19.73 1.82
CA ARG A 164 35.10 19.27 2.05
C ARG A 164 35.88 20.48 2.53
N LEU A 165 36.06 20.59 3.84
CA LEU A 165 37.04 21.52 4.39
C LEU A 165 38.41 20.97 3.99
N HIS A 166 39.07 21.69 3.08
CA HIS A 166 40.47 21.52 2.72
C HIS A 166 41.37 22.22 3.73
#